data_AF-F8GXV8-F1
#
_entry.id   AF-F8GXV8-F1
#
_cell.length_a   1.000
_cell.length_b   1.000
_cell.length_c   1.000
_cell.angle_alpha   90.00
_cell.angle_beta   90.00
_cell.angle_gamma   90.00
#
_symmetry.space_group_name_H-M   'P 1'
#
loop_
_entity.id
_entity.type
_entity.pdbx_description
1 polymer ?
#
loop_
_entity_poly.entity_id
_entity_poly.type
_entity_poly.pdbx_seq_one_letter_code
_entity_poly.pdbx_strand_id
1 'polypeptide(L)' 'MDILKELRVVFPGAQAWKAGYEALLARLLAEESHAPDEARKSGQTDPGLTGCPYADEVLLPALRTLGRFVDQESL' A
#
# COMPACT_ATOMS: atom_id res chain seq x y z
N MET A 1 4.23 1.02 3.32
CA MET A 1 4.50 2.04 2.26
C MET A 1 5.56 3.04 2.73
N ASP A 2 6.61 2.59 3.41
CA ASP A 2 7.62 3.50 3.98
C ASP A 2 8.38 4.27 2.90
N ILE A 3 8.58 3.68 1.71
CA ILE A 3 9.21 4.38 0.57
C ILE A 3 8.48 5.69 0.25
N LEU A 4 7.15 5.69 0.14
CA LEU A 4 6.39 6.91 -0.16
C LEU A 4 6.51 7.92 0.99
N LYS A 5 6.45 7.45 2.24
CA LYS A 5 6.59 8.29 3.43
C LYS A 5 7.94 9.00 3.45
N GLU A 6 9.03 8.26 3.26
CA GLU A 6 10.40 8.82 3.23
C GLU A 6 10.61 9.73 2.01
N LEU A 7 10.09 9.37 0.84
CA LEU A 7 10.14 10.24 -0.33
C LEU A 7 9.47 11.59 -0.08
N ARG A 8 8.39 11.62 0.70
CA ARG A 8 7.67 12.86 1.03
C ARG A 8 8.39 13.76 2.01
N VAL A 9 9.36 13.25 2.77
CA VAL A 9 10.26 14.08 3.59
C VAL A 9 11.13 14.97 2.71
N VAL A 10 11.66 14.41 1.62
CA VAL A 10 12.53 15.13 0.67
C VAL A 10 11.71 15.89 -0.39
N PHE A 11 10.60 15.30 -0.82
CA PHE A 11 9.73 15.83 -1.86
C PHE A 11 8.28 15.92 -1.35
N PRO A 12 7.89 16.99 -0.63
CA PRO A 12 6.57 17.12 -0.02
C PRO A 12 5.39 17.01 -1.01
N GLY A 13 5.65 17.24 -2.30
CA GLY A 13 4.68 17.09 -3.38
C GLY A 13 4.51 15.66 -3.91
N ALA A 14 5.38 14.71 -3.56
CA ALA A 14 5.36 13.35 -4.11
C ALA A 14 4.03 12.63 -3.79
N GLN A 15 3.36 12.10 -4.81
CA GLN A 15 2.08 11.43 -4.67
C GLN A 15 2.21 9.93 -4.90
N ALA A 16 1.31 9.16 -4.30
CA ALA A 16 1.11 7.76 -4.66
C ALA A 16 0.72 7.66 -6.14
N TRP A 17 1.22 6.63 -6.83
CA TRP A 17 0.81 6.33 -8.20
C TRP A 17 -0.61 5.75 -8.21
N LYS A 18 -1.60 6.64 -8.25
CA LYS A 18 -3.02 6.29 -8.06
C LYS A 18 -3.48 5.17 -9.00
N ALA A 19 -3.23 5.27 -10.30
CA ALA A 19 -3.69 4.28 -11.27
C ALA A 19 -3.14 2.86 -10.99
N GLY A 20 -1.86 2.74 -10.65
CA GLY A 20 -1.27 1.45 -10.28
C GLY A 20 -1.84 0.91 -8.97
N TYR A 21 -2.01 1.77 -7.98
CA TYR A 21 -2.59 1.37 -6.69
C TYR A 21 -4.09 1.08 -6.74
N GLU A 22 -4.86 1.67 -7.66
CA GLU A 22 -6.25 1.32 -7.92
C GLU A 22 -6.38 -0.11 -8.44
N ALA A 23 -5.48 -0.52 -9.36
CA ALA A 23 -5.43 -1.90 -9.83
C ALA A 23 -5.10 -2.88 -8.69
N LEU A 24 -4.16 -2.52 -7.80
CA LEU A 24 -3.86 -3.33 -6.62
C LEU A 24 -5.05 -3.43 -5.66
N LEU A 25 -5.71 -2.31 -5.41
CA LEU A 25 -6.89 -2.27 -4.54
C LEU A 25 -8.01 -3.15 -5.10
N ALA A 26 -8.22 -3.14 -6.43
CA ALA A 26 -9.19 -4.01 -7.07
C ALA A 26 -8.88 -5.50 -6.84
N ARG A 27 -7.62 -5.94 -7.01
CA ARG A 27 -7.22 -7.33 -6.73
C ARG A 27 -7.36 -7.70 -5.24
N LEU A 28 -7.00 -6.77 -4.36
CA LEU A 28 -7.13 -6.95 -2.92
C LEU A 28 -8.60 -7.17 -2.51
N LEU A 29 -9.52 -6.38 -3.06
CA LEU A 29 -10.96 -6.50 -2.82
C LEU A 29 -11.58 -7.74 -3.46
N ALA A 30 -10.98 -8.25 -4.54
CA ALA A 30 -11.38 -9.51 -5.18
C ALA A 30 -10.81 -10.76 -4.48
N GLU A 31 -10.15 -10.60 -3.33
CA GLU A 31 -9.44 -11.65 -2.59
C GLU A 31 -8.29 -12.33 -3.37
N GLU A 32 -7.86 -11.74 -4.48
CA GLU A 32 -6.68 -12.14 -5.27
C GLU A 32 -5.40 -11.60 -4.60
N SER A 33 -5.20 -12.01 -3.35
CA SER A 33 -4.18 -11.51 -2.43
C SER A 33 -3.66 -12.62 -1.52
N HIS A 34 -2.51 -12.40 -0.89
CA HIS A 34 -1.86 -13.40 -0.03
C HIS A 34 -1.78 -12.91 1.42
N ALA A 35 -1.69 -13.86 2.36
CA ALA A 35 -1.43 -13.54 3.75
C ALA A 35 0.02 -13.03 3.92
N PRO A 36 0.31 -12.16 4.90
CA PRO A 36 1.65 -11.61 5.13
C PRO A 36 2.73 -12.67 5.32
N ASP A 37 2.39 -13.79 5.99
CA ASP A 37 3.31 -14.91 6.25
C ASP A 37 3.70 -15.68 4.99
N GLU A 38 2.83 -15.70 3.98
CA GLU A 38 3.09 -16.33 2.67
C GLU A 38 4.01 -15.48 1.79
N ALA A 39 4.01 -14.16 2.02
CA ALA A 39 4.67 -13.20 1.15
C ALA A 39 6.09 -12.80 1.59
N ARG A 40 6.67 -13.41 2.66
CA ARG A 40 7.91 -12.95 3.32
C ARG A 40 7.85 -11.45 3.69
N LYS A 41 6.64 -10.94 3.96
CA LYS A 41 6.38 -9.52 4.26
C LYS A 41 6.40 -9.22 5.77
N SER A 42 6.84 -10.16 6.60
CA SER A 42 6.94 -9.98 8.06
C SER A 42 7.83 -8.81 8.48
N GLY A 43 8.76 -8.37 7.61
CA GLY A 43 9.56 -7.16 7.83
C GLY A 43 8.90 -5.84 7.40
N GLN A 44 7.74 -5.87 6.75
CA GLN A 44 7.00 -4.68 6.36
C GLN A 44 6.07 -4.26 7.50
N THR A 45 6.32 -3.09 8.07
CA THR A 45 5.47 -2.51 9.11
C THR A 45 4.47 -1.53 8.50
N ASP A 46 3.37 -1.29 9.22
CA ASP A 46 2.45 -0.20 8.87
C ASP A 46 3.19 1.15 8.97
N PRO A 47 3.27 1.95 7.89
CA PRO A 47 3.97 3.23 7.91
C PRO A 47 3.24 4.31 8.74
N GLY A 48 2.01 4.06 9.20
CA GLY A 48 1.13 5.05 9.80
C GLY A 48 0.57 5.99 8.74
N LEU A 49 0.78 7.29 8.90
CA LEU A 49 0.43 8.29 7.89
C LEU A 49 1.64 8.62 7.02
N THR A 50 1.41 8.72 5.71
CA THR A 50 2.41 9.08 4.71
C THR A 50 2.33 10.56 4.33
N GLY A 51 1.20 11.21 4.64
CA GLY A 51 0.87 12.55 4.19
C GLY A 51 0.38 12.61 2.74
N CYS A 52 0.20 11.46 2.07
CA CYS A 52 -0.41 11.39 0.74
C CYS A 52 -1.90 11.03 0.89
N PRO A 53 -2.85 11.89 0.44
CA PRO A 53 -4.27 11.67 0.67
C PRO A 53 -4.77 10.31 0.19
N TYR A 54 -4.40 9.90 -1.02
CA TYR A 54 -4.85 8.60 -1.56
C TYR A 54 -4.28 7.41 -0.77
N ALA A 55 -3.03 7.49 -0.31
CA ALA A 55 -2.45 6.42 0.49
C ALA A 55 -3.11 6.35 1.87
N ASP A 56 -3.30 7.49 2.52
CA ASP A 56 -3.75 7.58 3.90
C ASP A 56 -5.25 7.35 4.08
N GLU A 57 -6.07 7.75 3.10
CA GLU A 57 -7.52 7.69 3.17
C GLU A 57 -8.13 6.50 2.43
N VAL A 58 -7.40 5.87 1.50
CA VAL A 58 -7.92 4.78 0.66
C VAL A 58 -7.11 3.50 0.83
N LEU A 59 -5.84 3.51 0.43
CA LEU A 59 -5.08 2.27 0.28
C LEU A 59 -4.67 1.65 1.62
N LEU A 60 -4.09 2.44 2.53
CA LEU A 60 -3.67 1.95 3.85
C LEU A 60 -4.86 1.48 4.70
N PRO A 61 -6.00 2.19 4.75
CA PRO A 61 -7.21 1.67 5.37
C PRO A 61 -7.64 0.30 4.83
N ALA A 62 -7.68 0.11 3.51
CA ALA A 62 -8.06 -1.16 2.91
C ALA A 62 -7.09 -2.30 3.30
N LEU A 63 -5.78 -2.06 3.25
CA LEU A 63 -4.75 -3.03 3.66
C LEU A 63 -4.87 -3.39 5.14
N ARG A 64 -5.12 -2.40 6.02
CA ARG A 64 -5.31 -2.62 7.47
C ARG A 64 -6.57 -3.44 7.76
N THR A 65 -7.68 -3.12 7.11
CA THR A 65 -8.96 -3.81 7.32
C THR A 65 -8.90 -5.26 6.86
N LEU A 66 -8.28 -5.52 5.71
CA LEU A 66 -8.24 -6.86 5.12
C LEU A 66 -7.09 -7.71 5.67
N GLY A 67 -5.98 -7.11 6.09
CA GLY A 67 -4.80 -7.83 6.57
C GLY A 67 -4.15 -8.70 5.49
N ARG A 68 -4.45 -8.45 4.21
CA ARG A 68 -3.93 -9.18 3.05
C ARG A 68 -3.11 -8.25 2.16
N PHE A 69 -2.26 -8.86 1.33
CA PHE A 69 -1.28 -8.14 0.53
C PHE A 69 -1.32 -8.59 -0.92
N VAL A 70 -1.11 -7.65 -1.83
CA VAL A 70 -0.89 -7.90 -3.27
C VAL A 70 0.52 -7.43 -3.60
N ASP A 71 1.28 -8.22 -4.35
CA ASP A 71 2.59 -7.81 -4.85
C ASP A 71 2.43 -6.81 -5.99
N GLN A 72 3.15 -5.68 -5.93
CA GLN A 72 3.03 -4.66 -6.97
C GLN A 72 3.55 -5.17 -8.31
N GLU A 73 4.48 -6.12 -8.27
CA GLU A 73 5.07 -6.80 -9.42
C GLU A 73 4.13 -7.82 -10.09
N SER A 74 2.97 -8.11 -9.46
CA SER A 74 1.95 -9.01 -10.01
C SER A 74 0.92 -8.33 -10.93
N LEU A 75 1.10 -7.02 -11.16
CA LEU A 75 0.30 -6.21 -12.09
C LEU A 75 0.99 -6.02 -13.44
#